data_AF-A0A835FK21-F1
#
_entry.id   AF-A0A835FK21-F1
#
_cell.length_a   1.000
_cell.length_b   1.000
_cell.length_c   1.000
_cell.angle_alpha   90.00
_cell.angle_beta   90.00
_cell.angle_gamma   90.00
#
_symmetry.space_group_name_H-M   'P 1'
#
loop_
_entity.id
_entity.type
_entity.pdbx_description
1 polymer ?
#
loop_
_entity_poly.entity_id
_entity_poly.type
_entity_poly.pdbx_seq_one_letter_code
_entity_poly.pdbx_strand_id
1 'polypeptide(L)'
;MKFGGSSVSSAARMEEVAGLILAFPEERPVVVLSAMGKTTNLLLLAGEKAVGCGVIHVSEIEEWNTIKDLHMKTVDELGLPRTVIQGNLPSPYITTYPAVAKRLHGDWIRDPAIPVVTGFLGKVWKDVDGVLTCDPNIYPHAKTVPHLTFEEATELAYFGAEVLHPQSMRPAREGDIPVRVKNSYNPKAPGTLITKQRDMDKVVLTSIVLKSNVTMLDIVSTRMLGQFGFLARVFAIFEDLGISVDCVATSEVSISVSLDPSKIWCREHIQQELDNVVKELEKIAIVHLLQQRVIISLIGNVRRSSLILEKV
;
A
#
# COMPACT_ATOMS: atom_id res chain seq x y z
N MET A 1 16.59 5.30 -6.99
CA MET A 1 15.44 6.20 -6.77
C MET A 1 14.17 5.62 -7.38
N LYS A 2 13.04 5.62 -6.66
CA LYS A 2 11.75 5.12 -7.16
C LYS A 2 10.69 6.21 -7.15
N PHE A 3 10.01 6.42 -8.28
CA PHE A 3 8.94 7.42 -8.38
C PHE A 3 7.60 6.72 -8.64
N GLY A 4 6.60 7.06 -7.84
CA GLY A 4 5.22 6.59 -7.98
C GLY A 4 4.48 7.27 -9.11
N GLY A 5 3.31 6.76 -9.47
CA GLY A 5 2.60 7.24 -10.67
C GLY A 5 2.18 8.72 -10.58
N SER A 6 1.95 9.24 -9.38
CA SER A 6 1.69 10.66 -9.15
C SER A 6 2.91 11.56 -9.38
N SER A 7 4.13 11.04 -9.23
CA SER A 7 5.36 11.77 -9.51
C SER A 7 5.66 11.86 -11.01
N VAL A 8 5.00 11.03 -11.81
CA VAL A 8 5.16 10.99 -13.27
C VAL A 8 3.80 11.13 -13.97
N SER A 9 2.86 11.85 -13.35
CA SER A 9 1.50 11.97 -13.88
C SER A 9 1.33 13.02 -14.98
N SER A 10 2.35 13.83 -15.27
CA SER A 10 2.36 14.83 -16.34
C SER A 10 3.79 15.19 -16.72
N ALA A 11 3.96 15.92 -17.84
CA ALA A 11 5.26 16.42 -18.28
C ALA A 11 5.97 17.26 -17.20
N ALA A 12 5.28 18.25 -16.64
CA ALA A 12 5.82 19.09 -15.56
C ALA A 12 6.32 18.27 -14.35
N ARG A 13 5.60 17.20 -13.98
CA ARG A 13 6.03 16.31 -12.88
C ARG A 13 7.27 15.50 -13.26
N MET A 14 7.37 15.05 -14.51
CA MET A 14 8.57 14.37 -15.02
C MET A 14 9.79 15.30 -15.04
N GLU A 15 9.61 16.58 -15.38
CA GLU A 15 10.67 17.58 -15.31
C GLU A 15 11.15 17.82 -13.87
N GLU A 16 10.24 17.90 -12.91
CA GLU A 16 10.61 17.96 -11.49
C GLU A 16 11.43 16.73 -11.05
N VAL A 17 11.02 15.53 -11.48
CA VAL A 17 11.76 14.28 -11.21
C VAL A 17 13.14 14.32 -11.85
N ALA A 18 13.27 14.80 -13.09
CA ALA A 18 14.55 14.98 -13.76
C ALA A 18 15.44 15.98 -12.99
N GLY A 19 14.88 17.10 -12.54
CA GLY A 19 15.57 18.08 -11.70
C GLY A 19 16.08 17.49 -10.39
N LEU A 20 15.30 16.61 -9.76
CA LEU A 20 15.72 15.88 -8.55
C LEU A 20 16.89 14.93 -8.82
N ILE A 21 16.88 14.21 -9.94
CA ILE A 21 17.98 13.31 -10.31
C ILE A 21 19.26 14.12 -10.53
N LEU A 22 19.14 15.25 -11.25
CA LEU A 22 20.27 16.13 -11.54
C LEU A 22 20.81 16.88 -10.31
N ALA A 23 20.02 17.00 -9.24
CA ALA A 23 20.44 17.64 -7.99
C ALA A 23 21.50 16.83 -7.21
N PHE A 24 21.75 15.57 -7.59
CA PHE A 24 22.77 14.69 -6.99
C PHE A 24 23.79 14.24 -8.06
N PRO A 25 24.58 15.16 -8.64
CA PRO A 25 25.45 14.86 -9.80
C PRO A 25 26.58 13.89 -9.50
N GLU A 26 27.00 13.78 -8.23
CA GLU A 26 28.01 12.83 -7.77
C GLU A 26 27.44 11.41 -7.57
N GLU A 27 26.12 11.26 -7.57
CA GLU A 27 25.45 9.96 -7.48
C GLU A 27 25.19 9.39 -8.89
N ARG A 28 25.21 8.06 -9.01
CA ARG A 28 24.81 7.34 -10.24
C ARG A 28 23.54 6.54 -9.97
N PRO A 29 22.37 7.20 -9.84
CA PRO A 29 21.17 6.51 -9.39
C PRO A 29 20.59 5.61 -10.49
N VAL A 30 20.18 4.40 -10.10
CA VAL A 30 19.20 3.63 -10.87
C VAL A 30 17.82 4.21 -10.60
N VAL A 31 17.07 4.53 -11.66
CA VAL A 31 15.73 5.13 -11.58
C VAL A 31 14.66 4.09 -11.93
N VAL A 32 13.67 3.94 -11.06
CA VAL A 32 12.52 3.05 -11.23
C VAL A 32 11.24 3.88 -11.24
N LEU A 33 10.44 3.79 -12.31
CA LEU A 33 9.20 4.55 -12.46
C LEU A 33 7.99 3.61 -12.40
N SER A 34 6.92 4.06 -11.74
CA SER A 34 5.58 3.48 -11.92
C SER A 34 4.95 3.97 -13.22
N ALA A 35 3.85 3.32 -13.65
CA ALA A 35 3.01 3.87 -14.72
C ALA A 35 2.54 5.28 -14.36
N MET A 36 2.29 6.11 -15.38
CA MET A 36 1.76 7.47 -15.20
C MET A 36 0.46 7.45 -14.39
N GLY A 37 0.22 8.52 -13.62
CA GLY A 37 -0.83 8.57 -12.59
C GLY A 37 -2.16 7.93 -13.00
N LYS A 38 -2.72 7.09 -12.11
CA LYS A 38 -3.95 6.31 -12.32
C LYS A 38 -4.01 5.40 -13.57
N THR A 39 -3.03 5.43 -14.48
CA THR A 39 -3.05 4.65 -15.72
C THR A 39 -3.20 3.16 -15.45
N THR A 40 -2.57 2.61 -14.42
CA THR A 40 -2.75 1.21 -14.02
C THR A 40 -4.21 0.88 -13.72
N ASN A 41 -4.91 1.73 -12.97
CA ASN A 41 -6.33 1.51 -12.64
C ASN A 41 -7.21 1.67 -13.88
N LEU A 42 -6.92 2.65 -14.73
CA LEU A 42 -7.64 2.85 -15.99
C LEU A 42 -7.47 1.66 -16.93
N LEU A 43 -6.29 1.04 -16.97
CA LEU A 43 -6.05 -0.17 -17.78
C LEU A 43 -6.86 -1.37 -17.28
N LEU A 44 -6.99 -1.54 -15.95
CA LEU A 44 -7.83 -2.60 -15.38
C LEU A 44 -9.30 -2.38 -15.73
N LEU A 45 -9.81 -1.16 -15.51
CA LEU A 45 -11.19 -0.79 -15.87
C LEU A 45 -11.46 -0.93 -17.36
N ALA A 46 -10.51 -0.51 -18.21
CA ALA A 46 -10.61 -0.70 -19.66
C ALA A 46 -10.67 -2.19 -20.02
N GLY A 47 -9.89 -3.04 -19.34
CA GLY A 47 -9.94 -4.49 -19.51
C GLY A 47 -11.29 -5.09 -19.14
N GLU A 48 -11.86 -4.69 -18.00
CA GLU A 48 -13.20 -5.12 -17.57
C GLU A 48 -14.27 -4.72 -18.58
N LYS A 49 -14.25 -3.47 -19.06
CA LYS A 49 -15.18 -3.00 -20.10
C LYS A 49 -14.99 -3.70 -21.44
N ALA A 50 -13.75 -4.02 -21.81
CA ALA A 50 -13.43 -4.70 -23.05
C ALA A 50 -14.04 -6.12 -23.14
N VAL A 51 -14.19 -6.80 -21.99
CA VAL A 51 -14.84 -8.13 -21.93
C VAL A 51 -16.31 -8.06 -22.39
N GLY A 52 -17.00 -6.96 -22.10
CA GLY A 52 -18.44 -6.82 -22.36
C GLY A 52 -18.81 -5.99 -23.61
N CYS A 53 -17.91 -5.16 -24.15
CA CYS A 53 -18.28 -4.20 -25.21
C CYS A 53 -18.26 -4.77 -26.63
N GLY A 54 -17.68 -5.96 -26.85
CA GLY A 54 -17.47 -6.54 -28.18
C GLY A 54 -16.36 -5.86 -28.99
N VAL A 55 -15.81 -6.59 -29.96
CA VAL A 55 -14.57 -6.21 -30.70
C VAL A 55 -14.66 -4.84 -31.39
N ILE A 56 -15.85 -4.48 -31.88
CA ILE A 56 -16.07 -3.26 -32.67
C ILE A 56 -15.99 -2.00 -31.78
N HIS A 57 -16.36 -2.10 -30.50
CA HIS A 57 -16.45 -0.94 -29.59
C HIS A 57 -15.21 -0.78 -28.69
N VAL A 58 -14.18 -1.62 -28.84
CA VAL A 58 -12.97 -1.54 -28.00
C VAL A 58 -12.26 -0.19 -28.13
N SER A 59 -12.27 0.42 -29.31
CA SER A 59 -11.70 1.76 -29.54
C SER A 59 -12.48 2.90 -28.88
N GLU A 60 -13.72 2.66 -28.49
CA GLU A 60 -14.62 3.65 -27.88
C GLU A 60 -14.54 3.67 -26.35
N ILE A 61 -13.78 2.74 -25.75
CA ILE A 61 -13.60 2.67 -24.29
C ILE A 61 -12.98 3.97 -23.78
N GLU A 62 -13.71 4.69 -22.93
CA GLU A 62 -13.34 6.00 -22.39
C GLU A 62 -11.99 5.97 -21.66
N GLU A 63 -11.76 4.95 -20.83
CA GLU A 63 -10.51 4.79 -20.09
C GLU A 63 -9.32 4.60 -21.03
N TRP A 64 -9.50 3.87 -22.13
CA TRP A 64 -8.47 3.68 -23.15
C TRP A 64 -8.11 5.02 -23.82
N ASN A 65 -9.11 5.80 -24.20
CA ASN A 65 -8.90 7.13 -24.80
C ASN A 65 -8.24 8.08 -23.80
N THR A 66 -8.67 8.06 -22.54
CA THR A 66 -8.05 8.84 -21.45
C THR A 66 -6.56 8.52 -21.28
N ILE A 67 -6.20 7.23 -21.33
CA ILE A 67 -4.79 6.79 -21.25
C ILE A 67 -4.02 7.34 -22.45
N LYS A 68 -4.54 7.17 -23.67
CA LYS A 68 -3.89 7.62 -24.90
C LYS A 68 -3.65 9.13 -24.89
N ASP A 69 -4.67 9.91 -24.54
CA ASP A 69 -4.60 11.37 -24.52
C ASP A 69 -3.58 11.87 -23.49
N LEU A 70 -3.52 11.24 -22.30
CA LEU A 70 -2.52 11.58 -21.28
C LEU A 70 -1.08 11.43 -21.81
N HIS A 71 -0.79 10.31 -22.50
CA HIS A 71 0.57 10.04 -23.00
C HIS A 71 0.91 10.93 -24.20
N MET A 72 -0.02 11.11 -25.13
CA MET A 72 0.17 11.98 -26.30
C MET A 72 0.41 13.43 -25.88
N LYS A 73 -0.43 13.95 -24.97
CA LYS A 73 -0.27 15.28 -24.39
C LYS A 73 1.10 15.44 -23.72
N THR A 74 1.52 14.45 -22.93
CA THR A 74 2.81 14.49 -22.23
C THR A 74 4.00 14.49 -23.19
N VAL A 75 3.92 13.71 -24.28
CA VAL A 75 4.95 13.71 -25.33
C VAL A 75 5.05 15.06 -26.03
N ASP A 76 3.90 15.64 -26.38
CA ASP A 76 3.85 16.96 -27.01
C ASP A 76 4.41 18.05 -26.06
N GLU A 77 4.03 18.03 -24.78
CA GLU A 77 4.52 18.98 -23.76
C GLU A 77 6.03 18.87 -23.50
N LEU A 78 6.59 17.66 -23.55
CA LEU A 78 8.04 17.43 -23.42
C LEU A 78 8.83 17.70 -24.72
N GLY A 79 8.14 18.06 -25.81
CA GLY A 79 8.78 18.26 -27.12
C GLY A 79 9.39 16.99 -27.72
N LEU A 80 8.89 15.82 -27.35
CA LEU A 80 9.40 14.53 -27.83
C LEU A 80 8.73 14.13 -29.16
N PRO A 81 9.44 13.43 -30.05
CA PRO A 81 8.82 12.93 -31.28
C PRO A 81 7.81 11.83 -30.93
N ARG A 82 6.61 11.89 -31.54
CA ARG A 82 5.52 10.92 -31.31
C ARG A 82 5.89 9.46 -31.64
N THR A 83 6.95 9.26 -32.41
CA THR A 83 7.55 7.94 -32.69
C THR A 83 8.02 7.23 -31.42
N VAL A 84 8.29 7.96 -30.33
CA VAL A 84 8.62 7.39 -29.01
C VAL A 84 7.51 6.47 -28.49
N ILE A 85 6.24 6.77 -28.80
CA ILE A 85 5.08 5.94 -28.39
C ILE A 85 4.80 4.81 -29.38
N GLN A 86 5.27 4.94 -30.64
CA GLN A 86 5.00 3.99 -31.73
C GLN A 86 6.02 2.85 -31.81
N GLY A 87 7.10 2.89 -31.02
CA GLY A 87 8.06 1.80 -30.95
C GLY A 87 7.47 0.58 -30.27
N ASN A 88 7.65 -0.61 -30.86
CA ASN A 88 7.56 -1.85 -30.10
C ASN A 88 8.52 -1.72 -28.92
N LEU A 89 8.00 -1.54 -27.71
CA LEU A 89 8.80 -1.68 -26.50
C LEU A 89 9.51 -3.03 -26.61
N PRO A 90 10.85 -3.09 -26.59
CA PRO A 90 11.52 -4.38 -26.54
C PRO A 90 11.03 -5.07 -25.27
N SER A 91 10.28 -6.16 -25.43
CA SER A 91 9.99 -7.05 -24.32
C SER A 91 11.33 -7.59 -23.82
N PRO A 92 11.75 -7.42 -22.55
CA PRO A 92 10.92 -7.28 -21.34
C PRO A 92 11.45 -6.25 -20.32
N TYR A 93 10.80 -5.10 -20.10
CA TYR A 93 11.11 -4.24 -18.94
C TYR A 93 9.88 -3.66 -18.21
N ILE A 94 8.67 -4.15 -18.52
CA ILE A 94 7.54 -3.97 -17.60
C ILE A 94 7.68 -5.06 -16.53
N THR A 95 8.33 -4.74 -15.42
CA THR A 95 8.47 -5.66 -14.31
C THR A 95 8.06 -4.97 -13.02
N THR A 96 7.38 -5.71 -12.15
CA THR A 96 6.88 -5.16 -10.88
C THR A 96 8.05 -4.84 -9.95
N TYR A 97 7.85 -3.93 -8.99
CA TYR A 97 8.89 -3.56 -8.03
C TYR A 97 9.55 -4.77 -7.33
N PRO A 98 8.80 -5.82 -6.90
CA PRO A 98 9.41 -7.04 -6.37
C PRO A 98 10.33 -7.77 -7.36
N ALA A 99 10.02 -7.76 -8.66
CA ALA A 99 10.83 -8.39 -9.69
C ALA A 99 12.11 -7.58 -10.00
N VAL A 100 12.04 -6.24 -10.02
CA VAL A 100 13.23 -5.36 -10.10
C VAL A 100 14.13 -5.60 -8.89
N ALA A 101 13.57 -5.55 -7.68
CA ALA A 101 14.32 -5.67 -6.44
C ALA A 101 15.01 -7.04 -6.30
N LYS A 102 14.36 -8.13 -6.74
CA LYS A 102 14.97 -9.47 -6.78
C LYS A 102 16.14 -9.54 -7.77
N ARG A 103 16.04 -8.87 -8.92
CA ARG A 103 17.09 -8.86 -9.96
C ARG A 103 18.30 -8.02 -9.56
N LEU A 104 18.06 -6.88 -8.90
CA LEU A 104 19.12 -5.97 -8.43
C LEU A 104 19.75 -6.38 -7.10
N HIS A 105 19.21 -7.39 -6.41
CA HIS A 105 19.73 -7.84 -5.11
C HIS A 105 21.23 -8.19 -5.16
N GLY A 106 21.69 -8.85 -6.23
CA GLY A 106 23.12 -9.17 -6.39
C GLY A 106 24.01 -7.95 -6.58
N ASP A 107 23.49 -6.89 -7.21
CA ASP A 107 24.21 -5.63 -7.42
C ASP A 107 24.23 -4.80 -6.12
N TRP A 108 23.12 -4.79 -5.38
CA TRP A 108 22.99 -4.07 -4.10
C TRP A 108 23.89 -4.61 -2.98
N ILE A 109 24.24 -5.91 -3.01
CA ILE A 109 25.19 -6.50 -2.06
C ILE A 109 26.63 -6.04 -2.34
N ARG A 110 26.95 -5.72 -3.60
CA ARG A 110 28.32 -5.40 -4.05
C ARG A 110 28.65 -3.92 -3.97
N ASP A 111 27.65 -3.06 -4.17
CA ASP A 111 27.75 -1.61 -4.04
C ASP A 111 26.48 -1.09 -3.36
N PRO A 112 26.53 -0.67 -2.08
CA PRO A 112 25.36 -0.17 -1.35
C PRO A 112 24.96 1.21 -1.87
N ALA A 113 24.36 1.26 -3.06
CA ALA A 113 23.73 2.45 -3.59
C ALA A 113 22.44 2.74 -2.79
N ILE A 114 22.52 3.62 -1.79
CA ILE A 114 21.34 4.21 -1.15
C ILE A 114 20.99 5.45 -1.99
N PRO A 115 19.85 5.48 -2.72
CA PRO A 115 18.56 5.74 -2.06
C PRO A 115 17.32 5.12 -2.75
N VAL A 116 16.47 4.44 -1.97
CA VAL A 116 15.06 4.25 -2.36
C VAL A 116 14.28 5.47 -1.89
N VAL A 117 14.44 6.62 -2.58
CA VAL A 117 13.39 7.64 -2.56
C VAL A 117 12.15 6.93 -3.07
N THR A 118 11.19 6.58 -2.21
CA THR A 118 9.84 6.30 -2.68
C THR A 118 9.12 7.60 -2.70
N GLY A 119 9.16 8.23 -3.86
CA GLY A 119 8.07 9.09 -4.20
C GLY A 119 6.78 8.27 -4.23
N PHE A 120 5.91 8.52 -3.26
CA PHE A 120 4.46 8.50 -3.41
C PHE A 120 3.80 7.14 -3.69
N LEU A 121 3.41 6.45 -2.62
CA LEU A 121 2.28 5.53 -2.66
C LEU A 121 1.05 6.35 -2.28
N GLY A 122 0.02 6.34 -3.12
CA GLY A 122 -1.28 6.90 -2.77
C GLY A 122 -1.45 8.41 -2.93
N LYS A 123 -2.70 8.84 -2.76
CA LYS A 123 -3.20 10.18 -3.11
C LYS A 123 -3.07 11.16 -1.95
N VAL A 124 -2.61 10.73 -0.78
CA VAL A 124 -2.81 11.45 0.48
C VAL A 124 -1.49 11.89 1.14
N TRP A 125 -0.35 11.26 0.83
CA TRP A 125 0.95 11.60 1.44
C TRP A 125 1.92 12.29 0.48
N LYS A 126 1.42 13.35 -0.15
CA LYS A 126 2.14 13.99 -1.24
C LYS A 126 3.24 14.97 -0.81
N ASP A 127 3.22 15.46 0.41
CA ASP A 127 4.01 16.64 0.77
C ASP A 127 4.72 16.52 2.13
N VAL A 128 5.02 15.30 2.57
CA VAL A 128 5.54 15.04 3.93
C VAL A 128 6.99 14.58 3.94
N ASP A 129 7.73 15.01 4.96
CA ASP A 129 9.15 14.71 5.13
C ASP A 129 9.39 13.31 5.71
N GLY A 130 8.84 12.26 5.09
CA GLY A 130 9.00 10.86 5.49
C GLY A 130 7.71 10.22 6.01
N VAL A 131 7.86 9.22 6.87
CA VAL A 131 6.76 8.61 7.62
C VAL A 131 6.46 9.48 8.84
N LEU A 132 5.18 9.82 9.08
CA LEU A 132 4.79 10.69 10.19
C LEU A 132 4.21 9.89 11.37
N THR A 133 4.08 10.55 12.52
CA THR A 133 3.49 9.99 13.75
C THR A 133 1.99 9.72 13.65
N CYS A 134 1.28 10.34 12.71
CA CYS A 134 -0.14 10.15 12.40
C CYS A 134 -0.47 10.85 11.07
N ASP A 135 -1.67 10.65 10.56
CA ASP A 135 -2.16 11.33 9.34
C ASP A 135 -2.23 12.87 9.55
N PRO A 136 -1.50 13.68 8.77
CA PRO A 136 -1.50 15.14 8.90
C PRO A 136 -2.85 15.78 8.51
N ASN A 137 -3.69 15.09 7.73
CA ASN A 137 -5.04 15.55 7.41
C ASN A 137 -6.00 15.38 8.59
N ILE A 138 -5.71 14.44 9.48
CA ILE A 138 -6.45 14.24 10.74
C ILE A 138 -5.88 15.14 11.82
N TYR A 139 -4.55 15.25 11.92
CA TYR A 139 -3.87 16.05 12.92
C TYR A 139 -2.69 16.84 12.33
N PRO A 140 -2.84 18.16 12.12
CA PRO A 140 -1.83 18.99 11.43
C PRO A 140 -0.45 19.06 12.09
N HIS A 141 -0.34 18.76 13.39
CA HIS A 141 0.95 18.76 14.10
C HIS A 141 1.65 17.39 14.10
N ALA A 142 1.31 16.52 13.14
CA ALA A 142 2.03 15.27 12.91
C ALA A 142 3.52 15.54 12.68
N LYS A 143 4.38 14.71 13.28
CA LYS A 143 5.85 14.87 13.23
C LYS A 143 6.47 13.76 12.40
N THR A 144 7.59 14.03 11.74
CA THR A 144 8.38 12.99 11.07
C THR A 144 8.96 12.02 12.09
N VAL A 145 8.81 10.72 11.81
CA VAL A 145 9.51 9.64 12.49
C VAL A 145 10.86 9.44 11.78
N PRO A 146 12.01 9.80 12.38
CA PRO A 146 13.29 9.83 11.67
C PRO A 146 13.85 8.43 11.38
N HIS A 147 13.55 7.46 12.25
CA HIS A 147 14.06 6.10 12.18
C HIS A 147 12.97 5.09 12.46
N LEU A 148 12.89 4.05 11.62
CA LEU A 148 11.99 2.91 11.75
C LEU A 148 12.76 1.61 11.58
N THR A 149 12.24 0.55 12.18
CA THR A 149 12.62 -0.81 11.81
C THR A 149 11.79 -1.30 10.61
N PHE A 150 12.27 -2.30 9.88
CA PHE A 150 11.47 -2.98 8.84
C PHE A 150 10.18 -3.59 9.40
N GLU A 151 10.20 -4.04 10.66
CA GLU A 151 9.01 -4.56 11.36
C GLU A 151 7.99 -3.45 11.59
N GLU A 152 8.40 -2.32 12.20
CA GLU A 152 7.51 -1.17 12.39
C GLU A 152 6.95 -0.65 11.06
N ALA A 153 7.77 -0.56 10.02
CA ALA A 153 7.31 -0.12 8.70
C ALA A 153 6.30 -1.09 8.07
N THR A 154 6.46 -2.39 8.31
CA THR A 154 5.53 -3.43 7.85
C THR A 154 4.17 -3.31 8.53
N GLU A 155 4.15 -3.15 9.86
CA GLU A 155 2.92 -2.95 10.63
C GLU A 155 2.20 -1.66 10.23
N LEU A 156 2.94 -0.57 10.05
CA LEU A 156 2.39 0.69 9.57
C LEU A 156 1.71 0.53 8.20
N ALA A 157 2.41 -0.11 7.24
CA ALA A 157 1.89 -0.34 5.91
C ALA A 157 0.64 -1.25 5.92
N TYR A 158 0.62 -2.26 6.79
CA TYR A 158 -0.50 -3.19 6.91
C TYR A 158 -1.80 -2.50 7.39
N PHE A 159 -1.70 -1.62 8.40
CA PHE A 159 -2.86 -0.91 8.95
C PHE A 159 -3.28 0.34 8.16
N GLY A 160 -2.69 0.56 6.99
CA GLY A 160 -3.12 1.60 6.05
C GLY A 160 -2.33 2.90 6.10
N ALA A 161 -1.19 2.94 6.79
CA ALA A 161 -0.24 4.02 6.52
C ALA A 161 0.25 3.87 5.08
N GLU A 162 0.26 4.95 4.29
CA GLU A 162 0.74 4.93 2.90
C GLU A 162 2.29 4.84 2.85
N VAL A 163 2.84 3.74 3.38
CA VAL A 163 4.25 3.38 3.41
C VAL A 163 4.49 2.24 2.41
N LEU A 164 5.75 1.93 2.13
CA LEU A 164 6.16 0.79 1.31
C LEU A 164 5.44 -0.51 1.69
N HIS A 165 4.81 -1.13 0.69
CA HIS A 165 4.18 -2.44 0.87
C HIS A 165 5.20 -3.47 1.40
N PRO A 166 4.85 -4.33 2.37
CA PRO A 166 5.81 -5.25 3.01
C PRO A 166 6.56 -6.17 2.03
N GLN A 167 5.87 -6.67 1.00
CA GLN A 167 6.51 -7.52 -0.03
C GLN A 167 7.58 -6.77 -0.82
N SER A 168 7.45 -5.45 -0.98
CA SER A 168 8.41 -4.60 -1.66
C SER A 168 9.68 -4.40 -0.82
N MET A 169 9.56 -4.38 0.51
CA MET A 169 10.72 -4.22 1.41
C MET A 169 11.52 -5.51 1.60
N ARG A 170 10.95 -6.67 1.24
CA ARG A 170 11.56 -7.98 1.51
C ARG A 170 13.01 -8.13 1.01
N PRO A 171 13.37 -7.78 -0.25
CA PRO A 171 14.75 -7.91 -0.72
C PRO A 171 15.73 -6.99 0.00
N ALA A 172 15.28 -5.79 0.41
CA ALA A 172 16.09 -4.87 1.20
C ALA A 172 16.30 -5.40 2.62
N ARG A 173 15.26 -5.97 3.24
CA ARG A 173 15.35 -6.63 4.55
C ARG A 173 16.28 -7.84 4.54
N GLU A 174 16.16 -8.70 3.54
CA GLU A 174 16.99 -9.91 3.39
C GLU A 174 18.46 -9.57 3.09
N GLY A 175 18.70 -8.50 2.33
CA GLY A 175 20.05 -7.99 2.04
C GLY A 175 20.64 -7.05 3.09
N ASP A 176 19.90 -6.74 4.17
CA ASP A 176 20.25 -5.72 5.18
C ASP A 176 20.60 -4.34 4.58
N ILE A 177 19.86 -3.96 3.54
CA ILE A 177 20.04 -2.70 2.80
C ILE A 177 19.07 -1.66 3.37
N PRO A 178 19.55 -0.54 3.94
CA PRO A 178 18.67 0.51 4.48
C PRO A 178 17.80 1.15 3.40
N VAL A 179 16.56 1.49 3.76
CA VAL A 179 15.58 2.13 2.87
C VAL A 179 15.25 3.52 3.40
N ARG A 180 15.19 4.55 2.55
CA ARG A 180 14.96 5.93 3.00
C ARG A 180 13.77 6.60 2.31
N VAL A 181 12.69 6.84 3.04
CA VAL A 181 11.53 7.59 2.55
C VAL A 181 11.83 9.09 2.57
N LYS A 182 11.74 9.77 1.41
CA LYS A 182 12.02 11.20 1.26
C LYS A 182 10.89 11.94 0.56
N ASN A 183 10.79 13.23 0.83
CA ASN A 183 9.90 14.16 0.15
C ASN A 183 10.54 14.68 -1.15
N SER A 184 9.82 14.63 -2.27
CA SER A 184 10.30 15.24 -3.52
C SER A 184 10.34 16.76 -3.48
N TYR A 185 9.46 17.39 -2.70
CA TYR A 185 9.38 18.84 -2.58
C TYR A 185 10.41 19.41 -1.58
N ASN A 186 10.91 18.56 -0.68
CA ASN A 186 11.97 18.90 0.26
C ASN A 186 13.10 17.85 0.24
N PRO A 187 13.88 17.79 -0.85
CA PRO A 187 14.89 16.74 -1.04
C PRO A 187 16.06 16.83 -0.05
N LYS A 188 16.25 17.99 0.58
CA LYS A 188 17.28 18.20 1.61
C LYS A 188 16.87 17.66 2.98
N ALA A 189 15.58 17.42 3.22
CA ALA A 189 15.13 16.81 4.46
C ALA A 189 15.75 15.40 4.63
N PRO A 190 16.06 15.00 5.89
CA PRO A 190 16.60 13.68 6.17
C PRO A 190 15.60 12.56 5.83
N GLY A 191 14.30 12.84 5.94
CA GLY A 191 13.23 11.86 5.76
C GLY A 191 13.22 10.81 6.86
N THR A 192 12.73 9.61 6.53
CA THR A 192 12.71 8.46 7.43
C THR A 192 13.63 7.37 6.94
N LEU A 193 14.55 6.92 7.79
CA LEU A 193 15.42 5.78 7.51
C LEU A 193 14.85 4.50 8.14
N ILE A 194 14.64 3.48 7.30
CA ILE A 194 14.15 2.16 7.66
C ILE A 194 15.32 1.19 7.63
N THR A 195 15.57 0.52 8.75
CA THR A 195 16.70 -0.40 8.95
C THR A 195 16.25 -1.68 9.66
N LYS A 196 17.13 -2.67 9.80
CA LYS A 196 16.82 -3.89 10.54
C LYS A 196 16.62 -3.67 12.03
N GLN A 197 17.39 -2.77 12.63
CA GLN A 197 17.35 -2.45 14.05
C GLN A 197 17.61 -0.96 14.27
N ARG A 198 17.07 -0.42 15.36
CA ARG A 198 17.35 0.94 15.84
C ARG A 198 17.39 0.97 17.36
N ASP A 199 17.95 2.02 17.92
CA ASP A 199 17.89 2.26 19.37
C ASP A 199 16.42 2.49 19.81
N MET A 200 15.98 1.66 20.76
CA MET A 200 14.62 1.67 21.30
C MET A 200 14.53 2.25 22.71
N ASP A 201 15.65 2.70 23.31
CA ASP A 201 15.70 3.11 24.71
C ASP A 201 14.83 4.33 25.01
N LYS A 202 14.70 5.25 24.04
CA LYS A 202 13.86 6.45 24.17
C LYS A 202 12.49 6.32 23.50
N VAL A 203 12.24 5.21 22.83
CA VAL A 203 11.03 5.01 22.03
C VAL A 203 9.94 4.44 22.93
N VAL A 204 8.81 5.14 22.99
CA VAL A 204 7.57 4.65 23.62
C VAL A 204 6.58 4.32 22.52
N LEU A 205 6.07 5.33 21.83
CA LEU A 205 5.16 5.21 20.71
C LEU A 205 5.82 5.75 19.45
N THR A 206 5.62 5.08 18.33
CA THR A 206 6.20 5.41 17.04
C THR A 206 5.19 6.16 16.18
N SER A 207 3.99 5.61 16.01
CA SER A 207 2.94 6.23 15.18
C SER A 207 1.55 5.68 15.52
N ILE A 208 0.53 6.47 15.22
CA ILE A 208 -0.90 6.16 15.34
C ILE A 208 -1.48 6.08 13.92
N VAL A 209 -2.06 4.95 13.57
CA VAL A 209 -2.68 4.72 12.26
C VAL A 209 -4.17 4.54 12.43
N LEU A 210 -4.95 5.10 11.51
CA LEU A 210 -6.40 5.04 11.52
C LEU A 210 -6.89 4.38 10.23
N LYS A 211 -7.67 3.31 10.35
CA LYS A 211 -8.35 2.63 9.25
C LYS A 211 -9.85 2.86 9.37
N SER A 212 -10.39 3.68 8.47
CA SER A 212 -11.82 4.02 8.41
C SER A 212 -12.62 2.99 7.61
N ASN A 213 -13.95 3.03 7.77
CA ASN A 213 -14.91 2.21 7.01
C ASN A 213 -14.64 0.70 7.12
N VAL A 214 -14.27 0.25 8.31
CA VAL A 214 -14.06 -1.15 8.62
C VAL A 214 -15.42 -1.83 8.83
N THR A 215 -15.58 -2.99 8.21
CA THR A 215 -16.68 -3.91 8.47
C THR A 215 -16.21 -4.96 9.46
N MET A 216 -16.97 -5.15 10.53
CA MET A 216 -16.70 -6.10 11.59
C MET A 216 -17.85 -7.10 11.72
N LEU A 217 -17.54 -8.37 11.93
CA LEU A 217 -18.48 -9.44 12.24
C LEU A 217 -18.19 -9.93 13.66
N ASP A 218 -19.22 -9.98 14.50
CA ASP A 218 -19.16 -10.67 15.79
C ASP A 218 -19.92 -11.99 15.69
N ILE A 219 -19.25 -13.09 16.04
CA ILE A 219 -19.69 -14.47 15.82
C ILE A 219 -19.78 -15.13 17.19
N VAL A 220 -20.99 -15.29 17.72
CA VAL A 220 -21.25 -15.75 19.09
C VAL A 220 -21.80 -17.18 19.08
N SER A 221 -21.14 -18.08 19.79
CA SER A 221 -21.59 -19.47 19.93
C SER A 221 -21.06 -20.10 21.21
N THR A 222 -21.95 -20.56 22.08
CA THR A 222 -21.58 -21.35 23.27
C THR A 222 -20.93 -22.69 22.91
N ARG A 223 -21.11 -23.15 21.66
CA ARG A 223 -20.45 -24.34 21.10
C ARG A 223 -18.95 -24.15 20.87
N MET A 224 -18.40 -22.95 21.08
CA MET A 224 -16.96 -22.69 21.04
C MET A 224 -16.24 -23.18 22.32
N LEU A 225 -16.94 -23.22 23.45
CA LEU A 225 -16.38 -23.62 24.74
C LEU A 225 -15.95 -25.09 24.74
N GLY A 226 -14.65 -25.33 24.93
CA GLY A 226 -14.09 -26.68 25.09
C GLY A 226 -14.20 -27.57 23.86
N GLN A 227 -14.55 -27.02 22.70
CA GLN A 227 -14.70 -27.75 21.43
C GLN A 227 -13.57 -27.41 20.47
N PHE A 228 -13.02 -28.42 19.81
CA PHE A 228 -12.05 -28.20 18.72
C PHE A 228 -12.78 -27.94 17.39
N GLY A 229 -12.10 -27.21 16.50
CA GLY A 229 -12.55 -27.01 15.12
C GLY A 229 -13.62 -25.93 14.89
N PHE A 230 -14.12 -25.23 15.93
CA PHE A 230 -15.04 -24.11 15.72
C PHE A 230 -14.37 -22.97 14.92
N LEU A 231 -13.19 -22.53 15.34
CA LEU A 231 -12.39 -21.53 14.61
C LEU A 231 -12.09 -21.98 13.18
N ALA A 232 -11.71 -23.25 12.99
CA ALA A 232 -11.42 -23.80 11.67
C ALA A 232 -12.65 -23.73 10.73
N ARG A 233 -13.85 -24.06 11.23
CA ARG A 233 -15.09 -23.94 10.45
C ARG A 233 -15.42 -22.50 10.10
N VAL A 234 -15.22 -21.57 11.03
CA VAL A 234 -15.43 -20.13 10.77
C VAL A 234 -14.50 -19.63 9.67
N PHE A 235 -13.19 -19.93 9.75
CA PHE A 235 -12.23 -19.50 8.74
C PHE A 235 -12.37 -20.23 7.39
N ALA A 236 -12.84 -21.48 7.38
CA ALA A 236 -13.17 -22.19 6.15
C ALA A 236 -14.28 -21.49 5.37
N ILE A 237 -15.31 -20.97 6.04
CA ILE A 237 -16.37 -20.18 5.38
C ILE A 237 -15.80 -18.93 4.71
N PHE A 238 -14.89 -18.22 5.37
CA PHE A 238 -14.23 -17.05 4.77
C PHE A 238 -13.35 -17.45 3.57
N GLU A 239 -12.62 -18.56 3.66
CA GLU A 239 -11.80 -19.10 2.56
C GLU A 239 -12.65 -19.49 1.35
N ASP A 240 -13.73 -20.26 1.56
CA ASP A 240 -14.64 -20.71 0.50
C ASP A 240 -15.30 -19.53 -0.24
N LEU A 241 -15.54 -18.43 0.48
CA LEU A 241 -16.10 -17.18 -0.09
C LEU A 241 -15.03 -16.23 -0.64
N GLY A 242 -13.73 -16.55 -0.47
CA GLY A 242 -12.63 -15.70 -0.92
C GLY A 242 -12.51 -14.38 -0.14
N ILE A 243 -13.03 -14.32 1.08
CA ILE A 243 -13.02 -13.13 1.93
C ILE A 243 -11.78 -13.13 2.82
N SER A 244 -11.01 -12.04 2.76
CA SER A 244 -9.83 -11.86 3.61
C SER A 244 -10.21 -11.22 4.94
N VAL A 245 -9.86 -11.90 6.03
CA VAL A 245 -9.96 -11.36 7.40
C VAL A 245 -8.71 -10.54 7.72
N ASP A 246 -8.89 -9.43 8.44
CA ASP A 246 -7.84 -8.49 8.80
C ASP A 246 -7.42 -8.64 10.28
N CYS A 247 -8.30 -8.29 11.23
CA CYS A 247 -8.08 -8.45 12.66
C CYS A 247 -8.99 -9.54 13.23
N VAL A 248 -8.52 -10.24 14.26
CA VAL A 248 -9.27 -11.27 14.99
C VAL A 248 -9.12 -11.02 16.49
N ALA A 249 -10.25 -10.99 17.19
CA ALA A 249 -10.32 -10.99 18.65
C ALA A 249 -11.22 -12.15 19.09
N THR A 250 -10.92 -12.75 20.24
CA THR A 250 -11.70 -13.88 20.76
C THR A 250 -12.07 -13.64 22.22
N SER A 251 -13.25 -14.12 22.59
CA SER A 251 -13.67 -14.33 23.98
C SER A 251 -13.87 -15.83 24.21
N GLU A 252 -14.40 -16.20 25.38
CA GLU A 252 -14.75 -17.59 25.69
C GLU A 252 -15.81 -18.18 24.74
N VAL A 253 -16.75 -17.34 24.27
CA VAL A 253 -17.93 -17.77 23.49
C VAL A 253 -18.11 -17.00 22.19
N SER A 254 -17.18 -16.12 21.82
CA SER A 254 -17.28 -15.33 20.61
C SER A 254 -15.96 -15.10 19.91
N ILE A 255 -16.06 -14.82 18.61
CA ILE A 255 -14.97 -14.37 17.75
C ILE A 255 -15.46 -13.09 17.08
N SER A 256 -14.69 -12.02 17.20
CA SER A 256 -14.92 -10.78 16.47
C SER A 256 -13.84 -10.63 15.40
N VAL A 257 -14.23 -10.42 14.15
CA VAL A 257 -13.30 -10.29 13.02
C VAL A 257 -13.57 -9.01 12.24
N SER A 258 -12.52 -8.34 11.78
CA SER A 258 -12.63 -7.26 10.79
C SER A 258 -12.32 -7.79 9.39
N LEU A 259 -12.97 -7.23 8.37
CA LEU A 259 -12.78 -7.62 6.98
C LEU A 259 -11.83 -6.64 6.28
N ASP A 260 -10.94 -7.15 5.43
CA ASP A 260 -10.06 -6.30 4.62
C ASP A 260 -10.87 -5.65 3.49
N PRO A 261 -11.01 -4.31 3.48
CA PRO A 261 -11.74 -3.62 2.44
C PRO A 261 -11.10 -3.88 1.06
N SER A 262 -9.76 -3.96 0.98
CA SER A 262 -8.99 -3.87 -0.28
C SER A 262 -9.30 -4.96 -1.31
N LYS A 263 -9.89 -6.10 -0.90
CA LYS A 263 -10.34 -7.18 -1.79
C LYS A 263 -11.85 -7.18 -2.08
N ILE A 264 -12.62 -6.36 -1.37
CA ILE A 264 -14.09 -6.27 -1.47
C ILE A 264 -14.51 -5.19 -2.49
N TRP A 265 -13.68 -4.18 -2.77
CA TRP A 265 -14.06 -3.00 -3.59
C TRP A 265 -14.08 -3.17 -5.12
N CYS A 266 -13.75 -4.34 -5.68
CA CYS A 266 -13.84 -4.56 -7.13
C CYS A 266 -15.23 -5.03 -7.59
N ARG A 267 -16.21 -5.15 -6.70
CA ARG A 267 -17.51 -5.74 -7.03
C ARG A 267 -18.64 -4.76 -6.74
N GLU A 268 -19.51 -4.53 -7.72
CA GLU A 268 -20.76 -3.75 -7.60
C GLU A 268 -21.75 -4.32 -6.56
N HIS A 269 -21.43 -5.44 -5.92
CA HIS A 269 -22.32 -6.24 -5.07
C HIS A 269 -21.79 -6.52 -3.65
N ILE A 270 -21.06 -5.57 -3.04
CA ILE A 270 -20.51 -5.72 -1.67
C ILE A 270 -21.57 -6.19 -0.66
N GLN A 271 -22.77 -5.61 -0.71
CA GLN A 271 -23.83 -5.96 0.24
C GLN A 271 -24.27 -7.43 0.08
N GLN A 272 -24.36 -7.94 -1.15
CA GLN A 272 -24.76 -9.33 -1.38
C GLN A 272 -23.71 -10.32 -0.85
N GLU A 273 -22.42 -9.99 -0.97
CA GLU A 273 -21.35 -10.81 -0.40
C GLU A 273 -21.38 -10.81 1.13
N LEU A 274 -21.63 -9.64 1.73
CA LEU A 274 -21.80 -9.51 3.19
C LEU A 274 -23.01 -10.31 3.69
N ASP A 275 -24.15 -10.23 2.99
CA ASP A 275 -25.35 -10.98 3.34
C ASP A 275 -25.10 -12.50 3.21
N ASN A 276 -24.32 -12.92 2.20
CA ASN A 276 -23.98 -14.32 1.99
C ASN A 276 -23.07 -14.86 3.11
N VAL A 277 -22.02 -14.12 3.51
CA VAL A 277 -21.15 -14.56 4.60
C VAL A 277 -21.89 -14.63 5.94
N VAL A 278 -22.77 -13.66 6.21
CA VAL A 278 -23.63 -13.69 7.41
C VAL A 278 -24.50 -14.93 7.39
N LYS A 279 -25.20 -15.20 6.29
CA LYS A 279 -26.07 -16.37 6.14
C LYS A 279 -25.33 -17.70 6.34
N GLU A 280 -24.11 -17.83 5.83
CA GLU A 280 -23.30 -19.05 6.02
C GLU A 280 -22.84 -19.22 7.47
N LEU A 281 -22.40 -18.14 8.12
CA LEU A 281 -21.98 -18.15 9.53
C LEU A 281 -23.17 -18.38 10.48
N GLU A 282 -24.37 -17.89 10.15
CA GLU A 282 -25.59 -18.08 10.94
C GLU A 282 -26.00 -19.56 11.08
N LYS A 283 -25.49 -20.45 10.22
CA LYS A 283 -25.68 -21.90 10.35
C LYS A 283 -25.02 -22.48 11.61
N ILE A 284 -23.97 -21.83 12.11
CA ILE A 284 -23.13 -22.34 13.20
C ILE A 284 -23.06 -21.43 14.43
N ALA A 285 -23.45 -20.16 14.30
CA ALA A 285 -23.36 -19.14 15.35
C ALA A 285 -24.44 -18.06 15.19
N ILE A 286 -24.58 -17.20 16.20
CA ILE A 286 -25.29 -15.92 16.07
C ILE A 286 -24.29 -14.91 15.52
N VAL A 287 -24.68 -14.14 14.50
CA VAL A 287 -23.78 -13.22 13.79
C VAL A 287 -24.30 -11.78 13.89
N HIS A 288 -23.42 -10.86 14.23
CA HIS A 288 -23.71 -9.42 14.22
C HIS A 288 -22.79 -8.70 13.24
N LEU A 289 -23.37 -8.11 12.20
CA LEU A 289 -22.67 -7.29 11.22
C LEU A 289 -22.63 -5.83 11.68
N LEU A 290 -21.43 -5.28 11.79
CA LEU A 290 -21.18 -3.91 12.23
C LEU A 290 -20.34 -3.18 11.17
N GLN A 291 -20.98 -2.26 10.44
CA GLN A 291 -20.33 -1.46 9.40
C GLN A 291 -19.87 -0.09 9.93
N GLN A 292 -19.08 0.64 9.14
CA GLN A 292 -18.62 2.00 9.45
C GLN A 292 -17.86 2.09 10.77
N ARG A 293 -17.08 1.06 11.10
CA ARG A 293 -16.18 1.08 12.26
C ARG A 293 -14.83 1.66 11.87
N VAL A 294 -14.06 2.00 12.90
CA VAL A 294 -12.71 2.54 12.76
C VAL A 294 -11.77 1.69 13.60
N ILE A 295 -10.63 1.32 13.03
CA ILE A 295 -9.52 0.72 13.77
C ILE A 295 -8.48 1.81 14.01
N ILE A 296 -8.08 1.99 15.27
CA ILE A 296 -6.93 2.80 15.66
C ILE A 296 -5.81 1.84 16.05
N SER A 297 -4.69 1.91 15.35
CA SER A 297 -3.51 1.08 15.59
C SER A 297 -2.40 1.91 16.22
N LEU A 298 -1.87 1.43 17.34
CA LEU A 298 -0.77 2.05 18.06
C LEU A 298 0.51 1.27 17.76
N ILE A 299 1.38 1.83 16.92
CA ILE A 299 2.68 1.23 16.62
C ILE A 299 3.70 1.83 17.58
N GLY A 300 4.35 0.99 18.38
CA GLY A 300 5.27 1.44 19.41
C GLY A 300 6.17 0.34 19.94
N ASN A 301 6.91 0.67 20.98
CA ASN A 301 7.84 -0.24 21.62
C ASN A 301 7.10 -1.29 22.45
N VAL A 302 7.11 -2.54 21.99
CA VAL A 302 6.45 -3.67 22.66
C VAL A 302 6.93 -3.85 24.12
N ARG A 303 8.19 -3.51 24.43
CA ARG A 303 8.73 -3.57 25.81
C ARG A 303 8.08 -2.56 26.76
N ARG A 304 7.36 -1.58 26.22
CA ARG A 304 6.65 -0.54 26.98
C ARG A 304 5.13 -0.62 26.79
N SER A 305 4.61 -1.79 26.36
CA SER A 305 3.19 -1.99 26.08
C SER A 305 2.28 -1.57 27.24
N SER A 306 2.60 -1.95 28.49
CA SER A 306 1.81 -1.55 29.67
C SER A 306 1.71 -0.04 29.84
N LEU A 307 2.81 0.69 29.66
CA LEU A 307 2.84 2.16 29.74
C LEU A 307 2.04 2.81 28.60
N ILE A 308 2.05 2.21 27.41
CA ILE A 308 1.27 2.69 26.27
C ILE A 308 -0.22 2.51 26.59
N LEU A 309 -0.64 1.30 26.98
CA LEU A 309 -2.03 0.95 27.23
C LEU A 309 -2.62 1.66 28.47
N GLU A 310 -1.81 2.01 29.47
CA GLU A 310 -2.25 2.81 30.61
C GLU A 310 -2.71 4.23 30.20
N LYS A 311 -2.18 4.75 29.09
CA LYS A 311 -2.43 6.12 28.62
C LYS A 311 -3.49 6.23 27.53
N VAL A 312 -4.08 5.10 27.12
CA VAL A 312 -5.12 4.99 26.10
C VAL A 312 -6.48 4.90 26.77
#